data_AF-A0A2V9YZJ6-F1
#
_entry.id   AF-A0A2V9YZJ6-F1
#
_cell.length_a   1.000
_cell.length_b   1.000
_cell.length_c   1.000
_cell.angle_alpha   90.00
_cell.angle_beta   90.00
_cell.angle_gamma   90.00
#
_symmetry.space_group_name_H-M   'P 1'
#
loop_
_entity.id
_entity.type
_entity.pdbx_description
1 polymer ?
#
loop_
_entity_poly.entity_id
_entity_poly.type
_entity_poly.pdbx_seq_one_letter_code
_entity_poly.pdbx_strand_id
1 'polypeptide(L)'
;YAEALIDDKGEKRNRNDIVGKHIQGIFDEFLPDGARNRTFMPLGWKTWRYLQLDIETADQPLEVEKLRTWFTAYPFEQRGRFESNDNSLNPIWEIGWRTSRLDAHDTYMDTHYHERMQYVGDTRIQALISYTVGGDDRLARQAIQAFN
;
A
#
# COMPACT_ATOMS: atom_id res chain seq x y z
N TYR A 1 -7.58 -8.95 -0.12
CA TYR A 1 -6.40 -8.41 -0.83
C TYR A 1 -5.17 -8.63 0.04
N ALA A 2 -3.94 -8.64 -0.51
CA ALA A 2 -2.74 -8.90 0.28
C ALA A 2 -1.45 -8.30 -0.31
N GLU A 3 -0.48 -7.99 0.55
CA GLU A 3 0.88 -7.62 0.14
C GLU A 3 1.71 -8.80 -0.38
N ALA A 4 1.35 -10.02 0.00
CA ALA A 4 2.01 -11.27 -0.37
C ALA A 4 1.02 -12.44 -0.25
N LEU A 5 1.17 -13.44 -1.13
CA LEU A 5 0.47 -14.72 -1.01
C LEU A 5 1.29 -15.68 -0.14
N ILE A 6 0.63 -16.69 0.43
CA ILE A 6 1.25 -17.71 1.28
C ILE A 6 1.08 -19.11 0.68
N ASP A 7 2.05 -19.98 0.89
CA ASP A 7 1.95 -21.40 0.54
C ASP A 7 1.20 -22.20 1.62
N ASP A 8 1.01 -23.50 1.39
CA ASP A 8 0.32 -24.42 2.30
C ASP A 8 1.04 -24.59 3.66
N LYS A 9 2.29 -24.11 3.78
CA LYS A 9 3.05 -24.08 5.05
C LYS A 9 2.91 -22.73 5.78
N GLY A 10 2.16 -21.80 5.22
CA GLY A 10 1.98 -20.45 5.76
C GLY A 10 3.12 -19.49 5.43
N GLU A 11 3.99 -19.81 4.47
CA GLU A 11 5.17 -19.01 4.15
C GLU A 11 4.95 -18.15 2.89
N LYS A 12 5.36 -16.88 2.93
CA LYS A 12 5.19 -15.95 1.78
C LYS A 12 6.06 -16.34 0.56
N ARG A 13 7.22 -16.96 0.81
CA ARG A 13 8.24 -17.38 -0.19
C ARG A 13 8.51 -16.29 -1.25
N ASN A 14 8.90 -16.67 -2.47
CA ASN A 14 9.13 -15.73 -3.57
C ASN A 14 7.82 -15.00 -3.94
N ARG A 15 7.76 -13.69 -3.67
CA ARG A 15 6.58 -12.85 -3.93
C ARG A 15 6.36 -12.54 -5.43
N ASN A 16 7.00 -13.25 -6.35
CA ASN A 16 6.66 -13.21 -7.78
C ASN A 16 5.87 -14.45 -8.21
N ASP A 17 5.94 -15.55 -7.44
CA ASP A 17 5.28 -16.81 -7.77
C ASP A 17 3.92 -16.90 -7.06
N ILE A 18 2.88 -17.24 -7.83
CA ILE A 18 1.49 -17.37 -7.34
C ILE A 18 0.98 -18.81 -7.34
N VAL A 19 1.61 -19.71 -8.11
CA VAL A 19 1.18 -21.10 -8.25
C VAL A 19 1.36 -21.82 -6.92
N GLY A 20 0.33 -22.55 -6.48
CA GLY A 20 0.34 -23.28 -5.20
C GLY A 20 0.31 -22.37 -3.97
N LYS A 21 -0.11 -21.11 -4.13
CA LYS A 21 -0.29 -20.15 -3.04
C LYS A 21 -1.71 -19.63 -2.99
N HIS A 22 -2.13 -19.20 -1.81
CA HIS A 22 -3.45 -18.62 -1.58
C HIS A 22 -3.33 -17.27 -0.88
N ILE A 23 -4.39 -16.47 -1.01
CA ILE A 23 -4.49 -15.18 -0.32
C ILE A 23 -4.93 -15.42 1.13
N GLN A 24 -4.30 -14.72 2.06
CA GLN A 24 -4.75 -14.65 3.46
C GLN A 24 -4.55 -13.23 3.95
N GLY A 25 -5.55 -12.68 4.63
CA GLY A 25 -5.47 -11.34 5.20
C GLY A 25 -6.81 -10.63 5.24
N ILE A 26 -6.76 -9.31 5.10
CA ILE A 26 -7.91 -8.43 5.22
C ILE A 26 -8.71 -8.45 3.90
N PHE A 27 -10.03 -8.48 4.03
CA PHE A 27 -10.97 -8.39 2.92
C PHE A 27 -12.09 -7.42 3.25
N ASP A 28 -12.76 -6.93 2.21
CA ASP A 28 -14.02 -6.21 2.31
C ASP A 28 -15.08 -7.07 1.63
N GLU A 29 -16.31 -7.02 2.14
CA GLU A 29 -17.46 -7.72 1.55
C GLU A 29 -18.48 -6.70 1.06
N PHE A 30 -19.03 -6.94 -0.12
CA PHE A 30 -20.12 -6.15 -0.68
C PHE A 30 -21.29 -7.08 -0.98
N LEU A 31 -22.50 -6.64 -0.61
CA LEU A 31 -23.75 -7.35 -0.90
C LEU A 31 -24.52 -6.57 -1.97
N PRO A 32 -24.48 -7.00 -3.24
CA PRO A 32 -25.25 -6.36 -4.31
C PRO A 32 -26.76 -6.60 -4.14
N ASP A 33 -27.56 -5.63 -4.55
CA ASP A 33 -29.03 -5.68 -4.50
C ASP A 33 -29.68 -6.17 -5.81
N GLY A 34 -28.88 -6.61 -6.77
CA GLY A 34 -29.32 -7.03 -8.11
C GLY A 34 -29.60 -5.88 -9.09
N ALA A 35 -29.47 -4.62 -8.68
CA ALA A 35 -29.63 -3.50 -9.58
C ALA A 35 -28.37 -3.29 -10.46
N ARG A 36 -28.57 -2.70 -11.65
CA ARG A 36 -27.48 -2.37 -12.58
C ARG A 36 -26.74 -1.10 -12.16
N ASN A 37 -25.52 -0.92 -12.65
CA ASN A 37 -24.72 0.30 -12.48
C ASN A 37 -24.44 0.69 -11.02
N ARG A 38 -24.32 -0.30 -10.12
CA ARG A 38 -23.89 -0.06 -8.74
C ARG A 38 -22.38 0.17 -8.67
N THR A 39 -21.96 1.12 -7.85
CA THR A 39 -20.54 1.37 -7.56
C THR A 39 -20.28 1.03 -6.10
N PHE A 40 -19.28 0.17 -5.87
CA PHE A 40 -18.81 -0.18 -4.55
C PHE A 40 -17.38 0.32 -4.36
N MET A 41 -17.08 0.83 -3.18
CA MET A 41 -15.72 1.18 -2.78
C MET A 41 -15.53 0.94 -1.28
N PRO A 42 -14.34 0.53 -0.84
CA PRO A 42 -14.02 0.49 0.58
C PRO A 42 -14.07 1.89 1.20
N LEU A 43 -14.33 1.97 2.50
CA LEU A 43 -14.37 3.25 3.24
C LEU A 43 -12.99 3.89 3.44
N GLY A 44 -11.90 3.17 3.14
CA GLY A 44 -10.55 3.65 3.33
C GLY A 44 -9.57 3.04 2.32
N TRP A 45 -8.39 3.63 2.22
CA TRP A 45 -7.35 3.17 1.31
C TRP A 45 -6.81 1.79 1.74
N LYS A 46 -6.47 0.99 0.73
CA LYS A 46 -5.88 -0.34 0.89
C LYS A 46 -4.55 -0.39 0.16
N THR A 47 -3.54 -0.96 0.79
CA THR A 47 -2.30 -1.33 0.11
C THR A 47 -2.31 -2.81 -0.18
N TRP A 48 -1.86 -3.18 -1.38
CA TRP A 48 -1.83 -4.57 -1.81
C TRP A 48 -0.91 -4.71 -3.02
N ARG A 49 -0.45 -5.94 -3.24
CA ARG A 49 0.14 -6.38 -4.49
C ARG A 49 -0.78 -7.35 -5.22
N TYR A 50 -1.55 -8.12 -4.46
CA TYR A 50 -2.50 -9.11 -4.94
C TYR A 50 -3.92 -8.76 -4.53
N LEU A 51 -4.84 -8.87 -5.48
CA LEU A 51 -6.27 -8.74 -5.28
C LEU A 51 -6.93 -10.01 -5.79
N GLN A 52 -7.75 -10.62 -4.94
CA GLN A 52 -8.61 -11.75 -5.26
C GLN A 52 -10.05 -11.26 -5.16
N LEU A 53 -10.89 -11.69 -6.11
CA LEU A 53 -12.33 -11.47 -6.11
C LEU A 53 -12.99 -12.83 -5.97
N ASP A 54 -13.65 -13.05 -4.85
CA ASP A 54 -14.50 -14.22 -4.62
C ASP A 54 -15.94 -13.77 -4.86
N ILE A 55 -16.60 -14.38 -5.84
CA ILE A 55 -17.94 -14.00 -6.29
C ILE A 55 -18.87 -15.20 -6.12
N GLU A 56 -19.86 -15.03 -5.27
CA GLU A 56 -20.97 -15.97 -5.11
C GLU A 56 -22.27 -15.32 -5.60
N THR A 57 -23.02 -16.04 -6.42
CA THR A 57 -24.30 -15.60 -6.98
C THR A 57 -25.39 -16.61 -6.66
N ALA A 58 -26.61 -16.12 -6.46
CA ALA A 58 -27.79 -16.97 -6.32
C ALA A 58 -28.39 -17.30 -7.70
N ASP A 59 -29.67 -17.00 -7.91
CA ASP A 59 -30.41 -17.25 -9.15
C ASP A 59 -30.11 -16.23 -10.27
N GLN A 60 -29.49 -15.09 -9.93
CA GLN A 60 -29.17 -14.02 -10.86
C GLN A 60 -27.65 -13.83 -11.01
N PRO A 61 -27.14 -13.62 -12.24
CA PRO A 61 -25.71 -13.41 -12.46
C PRO A 61 -25.25 -12.03 -11.97
N LEU A 62 -23.99 -11.97 -11.52
CA LEU A 62 -23.28 -10.71 -11.26
C LEU A 62 -22.39 -10.36 -12.46
N GLU A 63 -22.56 -9.16 -13.02
CA GLU A 63 -21.69 -8.63 -14.07
C GLU A 63 -20.72 -7.60 -13.49
N VAL A 64 -19.41 -7.86 -13.59
CA VAL A 64 -18.36 -6.92 -13.18
C VAL A 64 -17.93 -6.09 -14.40
N GLU A 65 -18.54 -4.93 -14.58
CA GLU A 65 -18.25 -4.06 -15.72
C GLU A 65 -16.85 -3.45 -15.66
N LYS A 66 -16.40 -3.08 -14.45
CA LYS A 66 -15.13 -2.36 -14.29
C LYS A 66 -14.56 -2.47 -12.89
N LEU A 67 -13.24 -2.68 -12.83
CA LEU A 67 -12.43 -2.49 -11.64
C LEU A 67 -11.54 -1.25 -11.85
N ARG A 68 -11.55 -0.31 -10.88
CA ARG A 68 -10.68 0.88 -10.89
C ARG A 68 -9.91 0.97 -9.58
N THR A 69 -8.71 1.52 -9.68
CA THR A 69 -7.85 1.81 -8.54
C THR A 69 -7.33 3.24 -8.66
N TRP A 70 -7.12 3.89 -7.52
CA TRP A 70 -6.51 5.21 -7.43
C TRP A 70 -5.38 5.14 -6.44
N PHE A 71 -4.22 5.66 -6.84
CA PHE A 71 -3.09 5.82 -5.93
C PHE A 71 -3.39 7.00 -4.99
N THR A 72 -3.14 6.80 -3.69
CA THR A 72 -3.23 7.85 -2.68
C THR A 72 -2.11 7.67 -1.67
N ALA A 73 -1.56 8.79 -1.21
CA ALA A 73 -0.47 8.91 -0.26
C ALA A 73 -0.36 10.38 0.15
N TYR A 74 0.44 10.67 1.17
CA TYR A 74 0.90 12.03 1.43
C TYR A 74 1.56 12.62 0.18
N PRO A 75 1.28 13.88 -0.21
CA PRO A 75 1.65 14.44 -1.50
C PRO A 75 3.12 14.89 -1.56
N PHE A 76 4.05 13.99 -1.26
CA PHE A 76 5.46 14.25 -1.48
C PHE A 76 5.78 14.45 -2.97
N GLU A 77 6.58 15.49 -3.26
CA GLU A 77 7.20 15.71 -4.56
C GLU A 77 8.63 15.17 -4.53
N GLN A 78 9.06 14.40 -5.54
CA GLN A 78 10.44 13.92 -5.62
C GLN A 78 11.35 15.04 -6.17
N ARG A 79 12.03 15.76 -5.27
CA ARG A 79 12.94 16.85 -5.63
C ARG A 79 14.40 16.40 -5.66
N GLY A 80 14.78 15.53 -4.72
CA GLY A 80 16.08 14.88 -4.68
C GLY A 80 16.19 13.78 -5.73
N ARG A 81 17.41 13.59 -6.24
CA ARG A 81 17.76 12.52 -7.17
C ARG A 81 19.03 11.82 -6.72
N PHE A 82 19.16 10.57 -7.15
CA PHE A 82 20.35 9.77 -6.95
C PHE A 82 20.79 9.23 -8.31
N GLU A 83 22.09 9.28 -8.58
CA GLU A 83 22.71 8.76 -9.80
C GLU A 83 24.01 8.03 -9.42
N SER A 84 24.25 6.89 -10.05
CA SER A 84 25.45 6.09 -9.85
C SER A 84 25.85 5.42 -11.16
N ASN A 85 27.14 5.11 -11.31
CA ASN A 85 27.64 4.24 -12.38
C ASN A 85 27.30 2.77 -12.14
N ASP A 86 26.95 2.39 -10.91
CA ASP A 86 26.40 1.08 -10.60
C ASP A 86 24.87 1.07 -10.80
N ASN A 87 24.44 0.55 -11.95
CA ASN A 87 23.03 0.47 -12.32
C ASN A 87 22.19 -0.42 -11.40
N SER A 88 22.80 -1.27 -10.57
CA SER A 88 22.06 -2.10 -9.61
C SER A 88 21.42 -1.27 -8.48
N LEU A 89 21.87 -0.02 -8.28
CA LEU A 89 21.35 0.88 -7.25
C LEU A 89 20.05 1.61 -7.68
N ASN A 90 19.78 1.72 -8.98
CA ASN A 90 18.58 2.36 -9.51
C ASN A 90 17.29 1.73 -8.97
N PRO A 91 17.08 0.39 -9.05
CA PRO A 91 15.88 -0.22 -8.49
C PRO A 91 15.80 -0.06 -6.96
N ILE A 92 16.93 -0.01 -6.25
CA ILE A 92 16.94 0.22 -4.80
C ILE A 92 16.43 1.62 -4.48
N TRP A 93 16.86 2.64 -5.22
CA TRP A 93 16.37 4.01 -5.10
C TRP A 93 14.87 4.10 -5.41
N GLU A 94 14.43 3.51 -6.52
CA GLU A 94 13.01 3.50 -6.92
C GLU A 94 12.12 2.82 -5.87
N ILE A 95 12.55 1.66 -5.36
CA ILE A 95 11.84 0.94 -4.30
C ILE A 95 11.82 1.78 -3.03
N GLY A 96 12.97 2.29 -2.58
CA GLY A 96 13.08 3.08 -1.35
C GLY A 96 12.20 4.32 -1.36
N TRP A 97 12.17 5.05 -2.48
CA TRP A 97 11.30 6.21 -2.62
C TRP A 97 9.82 5.82 -2.69
N ARG A 98 9.48 4.75 -3.42
CA ARG A 98 8.10 4.24 -3.47
C ARG A 98 7.62 3.80 -2.10
N THR A 99 8.43 3.08 -1.33
CA THR A 99 8.13 2.67 0.06
C THR A 99 7.88 3.90 0.93
N SER A 100 8.79 4.88 0.90
CA SER A 100 8.64 6.13 1.67
C SER A 100 7.34 6.89 1.37
N ARG A 101 6.85 6.80 0.12
CA ARG A 101 5.54 7.38 -0.27
C ARG A 101 4.36 6.55 0.21
N LEU A 102 4.45 5.22 0.14
CA LEU A 102 3.37 4.34 0.57
C LEU A 102 3.18 4.36 2.09
N ASP A 103 4.27 4.54 2.85
CA ASP A 103 4.27 4.58 4.31
C ASP A 103 4.02 6.00 4.87
N ALA A 104 3.49 6.90 4.05
CA ALA A 104 3.17 8.27 4.45
C ALA A 104 1.73 8.65 4.06
N HIS A 105 0.93 9.01 5.05
CA HIS A 105 -0.43 9.53 4.89
C HIS A 105 -0.61 10.75 5.80
N ASP A 106 -1.52 10.70 6.77
CA ASP A 106 -1.67 11.75 7.78
C ASP A 106 -0.50 11.76 8.78
N THR A 107 0.18 10.62 8.90
CA THR A 107 1.40 10.39 9.65
C THR A 107 2.40 9.60 8.82
N TYR A 108 3.65 9.54 9.28
CA TYR A 108 4.53 8.43 8.93
C TYR A 108 3.99 7.13 9.53
N MET A 109 4.17 6.02 8.84
CA MET A 109 3.70 4.69 9.23
C MET A 109 4.85 3.70 9.14
N ASP A 110 4.91 2.72 10.02
CA ASP A 110 5.87 1.61 9.93
C ASP A 110 5.59 0.72 8.70
N THR A 111 4.32 0.51 8.40
CA THR A 111 3.88 -0.21 7.21
C THR A 111 2.55 0.31 6.70
N HIS A 112 2.44 0.34 5.38
CA HIS A 112 1.21 0.61 4.65
C HIS A 112 0.19 -0.55 4.68
N TYR A 113 0.55 -1.76 5.13
CA TYR A 113 -0.37 -2.92 5.08
C TYR A 113 -0.94 -3.32 6.44
N HIS A 114 -0.09 -3.65 7.42
CA HIS A 114 -0.50 -4.27 8.69
C HIS A 114 -0.90 -3.22 9.75
N GLU A 115 0.07 -2.66 10.50
CA GLU A 115 -0.19 -1.86 11.70
C GLU A 115 -0.59 -0.42 11.38
N ARG A 116 0.08 0.22 10.41
CA ARG A 116 -0.15 1.63 10.02
C ARG A 116 0.05 2.61 11.17
N MET A 117 1.02 2.34 12.04
CA MET A 117 1.26 3.12 13.26
C MET A 117 2.48 4.03 13.12
N GLN A 118 2.44 5.18 13.79
CA GLN A 118 3.57 6.13 13.82
C GLN A 118 4.61 5.73 14.87
N TYR A 119 5.37 4.67 14.60
CA TYR A 119 6.48 4.28 15.46
C TYR A 119 7.61 5.32 15.39
N VAL A 120 8.08 5.78 16.55
CA VAL A 120 9.03 6.91 16.66
C VAL A 120 10.39 6.59 16.03
N GLY A 121 10.86 5.35 16.15
CA GLY A 121 12.13 4.91 15.57
C GLY A 121 12.13 5.01 14.05
N ASP A 122 11.09 4.46 13.42
CA ASP A 122 10.83 4.47 11.98
C ASP A 122 10.65 5.90 11.49
N THR A 123 9.84 6.68 12.20
CA THR A 123 9.54 8.09 11.89
C THR A 123 10.81 8.92 11.78
N ARG A 124 11.81 8.71 12.67
CA ARG A 124 13.08 9.43 12.60
C ARG A 124 13.79 9.23 11.26
N ILE A 125 13.81 8.00 10.75
CA ILE A 125 14.49 7.69 9.48
C ILE A 125 13.68 8.20 8.30
N GLN A 126 12.36 7.99 8.31
CA GLN A 126 11.45 8.49 7.27
C GLN A 126 11.51 10.02 7.16
N ALA A 127 11.61 10.74 8.28
CA ALA A 127 11.78 12.19 8.29
C ALA A 127 13.05 12.63 7.54
N LEU A 128 14.19 11.98 7.79
CA LEU A 128 15.46 12.29 7.09
C LEU A 128 15.34 12.07 5.56
N ILE A 129 14.61 11.04 5.13
CA ILE A 129 14.34 10.81 3.71
C ILE A 129 13.44 11.93 3.16
N SER A 130 12.37 12.30 3.86
CA SER A 130 11.47 13.37 3.40
C SER A 130 12.16 14.73 3.28
N TYR A 131 13.15 15.02 4.14
CA TYR A 131 13.95 16.24 4.03
C TYR A 131 14.86 16.23 2.80
N THR A 132 15.55 15.12 2.56
CA THR A 132 16.58 15.03 1.51
C THR A 132 16.01 14.77 0.12
N VAL A 133 14.91 14.02 0.02
CA VAL A 133 14.26 13.68 -1.25
C VAL A 133 13.06 14.58 -1.52
N GLY A 134 12.21 14.80 -0.52
CA GLY A 134 11.01 15.63 -0.66
C GLY A 134 11.26 17.12 -0.48
N GLY A 135 12.27 17.50 0.32
CA GLY A 135 12.42 18.86 0.82
C GLY A 135 11.19 19.34 1.60
N ASP A 136 10.48 18.41 2.26
CA ASP A 136 9.22 18.66 2.97
C ASP A 136 9.33 18.15 4.41
N ASP A 137 9.10 19.04 5.37
CA ASP A 137 9.23 18.78 6.80
C ASP A 137 7.89 18.71 7.55
N ARG A 138 6.76 18.86 6.86
CA ARG A 138 5.44 19.00 7.48
C ARG A 138 5.03 17.75 8.27
N LEU A 139 5.22 16.54 7.72
CA LEU A 139 4.94 15.31 8.47
C LEU A 139 5.88 15.11 9.67
N ALA A 140 7.13 15.56 9.58
CA ALA A 140 8.05 15.49 10.72
C ALA A 140 7.65 16.47 11.84
N ARG A 141 7.18 17.66 11.49
CA ARG A 141 6.59 18.60 12.45
C ARG A 141 5.33 18.02 13.09
N GLN A 142 4.44 17.42 12.29
CA GLN A 142 3.27 16.72 12.80
C GLN A 142 3.67 15.63 13.79
N ALA A 143 4.67 14.80 13.44
CA ALA A 143 5.13 13.72 14.30
C ALA A 143 5.64 14.24 15.66
N ILE A 144 6.45 15.31 15.65
CA ILE A 144 6.94 15.94 16.90
C ILE A 144 5.78 16.48 17.73
N GLN A 145 4.80 17.11 17.09
CA GLN A 145 3.62 17.67 17.78
C GLN A 145 2.72 16.58 18.38
N ALA A 146 2.66 15.39 17.80
CA ALA A 146 1.85 14.28 18.30
C ALA A 146 2.32 13.73 19.66
N PHE A 147 3.57 14.02 20.06
CA PHE A 147 4.15 13.60 21.36
C PHE A 147 4.39 14.75 22.34
N ASN A 148 4.02 15.99 21.97
CA ASN A 148 4.14 17.18 22.81
C ASN A 148 2.83 17.48 23.59
#